data_AF-A0AA42Y8X4-F1
#
_entry.id   AF-A0AA42Y8X4-F1
#
_cell.length_a   1.000
_cell.length_b   1.000
_cell.length_c   1.000
_cell.angle_alpha   90.00
_cell.angle_beta   90.00
_cell.angle_gamma   90.00
#
_symmetry.space_group_name_H-M   'P 1'
#
loop_
_entity.id
_entity.type
_entity.pdbx_description
1 polymer ?
#
loop_
_entity_poly.entity_id
_entity_poly.type
_entity_poly.pdbx_seq_one_letter_code
_entity_poly.pdbx_strand_id
1 'polypeptide(L)'
;MSQMAKFAYSQARLHARHGDRLDAAGWRRLSGVGDLLQLLQAARASALRPWVLPFSEETDMHTMELWLRRQFREYVDTVAGWQPASWRDATRWTRRLLDLPALRHLLSGELAWPWMREDEALELFVTEDGQARVQAMRDSDCAPLVQAFEADLSLLEGWLGQWRKLWPTRTLSAPLESLRVLLRRHLEVLTATTDVREAEREREQLKHQLVAGFRRHVHDPAGAYFHLALVAADIAALRGELVRHRLFDVTRQDVK
;
A
#
# COMPACT_ATOMS: atom_id res chain seq x y z
N MET A 1 18.83 6.14 -24.38
CA MET A 1 17.44 6.61 -24.16
C MET A 1 17.48 7.76 -23.16
N SER A 2 17.02 8.96 -23.54
CA SER A 2 17.04 10.14 -22.65
C SER A 2 16.12 9.91 -21.43
N GLN A 3 16.36 10.63 -20.32
CA GLN A 3 15.49 10.56 -19.14
C GLN A 3 14.03 10.89 -19.47
N MET A 4 13.80 11.88 -20.34
CA MET A 4 12.45 12.24 -20.81
C MET A 4 11.76 11.08 -21.53
N ALA A 5 12.45 10.36 -22.41
CA ALA A 5 11.88 9.20 -23.09
C ALA A 5 11.52 8.07 -22.11
N LYS A 6 12.30 7.87 -21.04
CA LYS A 6 11.97 6.92 -19.96
C LYS A 6 10.76 7.37 -19.15
N PHE A 7 10.63 8.66 -18.84
CA PHE A 7 9.44 9.17 -18.15
C PHE A 7 8.18 9.08 -19.02
N ALA A 8 8.27 9.37 -20.31
CA ALA A 8 7.17 9.17 -21.25
C ALA A 8 6.75 7.69 -21.35
N TYR A 9 7.73 6.78 -21.45
CA TYR A 9 7.46 5.34 -21.41
C TYR A 9 6.77 4.91 -20.11
N SER A 10 7.31 5.30 -18.95
CA SER A 10 6.69 4.98 -17.66
C SER A 10 5.28 5.55 -17.58
N GLN A 11 5.07 6.78 -18.04
CA GLN A 11 3.77 7.40 -18.00
C GLN A 11 2.76 6.66 -18.87
N ALA A 12 3.09 6.29 -20.10
CA ALA A 12 2.17 5.55 -20.97
C ALA A 12 1.70 4.24 -20.30
N ARG A 13 2.64 3.53 -19.64
CA ARG A 13 2.32 2.31 -18.87
C ARG A 13 1.43 2.60 -17.66
N LEU A 14 1.72 3.66 -16.91
CA LEU A 14 0.93 4.06 -15.76
C LEU A 14 -0.48 4.51 -16.16
N HIS A 15 -0.63 5.27 -17.25
CA HIS A 15 -1.94 5.71 -17.76
C HIS A 15 -2.79 4.54 -18.24
N ALA A 16 -2.19 3.57 -18.94
CA ALA A 16 -2.90 2.34 -19.32
C ALA A 16 -3.45 1.63 -18.07
N ARG A 17 -2.63 1.47 -17.02
CA ARG A 17 -3.07 0.85 -15.75
C ARG A 17 -4.09 1.69 -14.99
N HIS A 18 -3.96 3.01 -15.05
CA HIS A 18 -4.88 3.93 -14.38
C HIS A 18 -6.27 3.89 -15.04
N GLY A 19 -6.33 3.75 -16.36
CA GLY A 19 -7.58 3.66 -17.11
C GLY A 19 -8.44 2.45 -16.74
N ASP A 20 -7.82 1.35 -16.31
CA ASP A 20 -8.53 0.14 -15.91
C ASP A 20 -9.15 0.25 -14.49
N ARG A 21 -8.71 1.21 -13.66
CA ARG A 21 -9.07 1.28 -12.24
C ARG A 21 -10.56 1.43 -12.02
N LEU A 22 -11.02 0.88 -10.90
CA LEU A 22 -12.41 1.04 -10.47
C LEU A 22 -12.67 2.48 -10.05
N ASP A 23 -13.75 3.02 -10.58
CA ASP A 23 -14.30 4.30 -10.15
C ASP A 23 -15.16 4.12 -8.88
N ALA A 24 -15.66 5.24 -8.36
CA ALA A 24 -16.51 5.23 -7.16
C ALA A 24 -17.82 4.43 -7.36
N ALA A 25 -18.33 4.33 -8.58
CA ALA A 25 -19.50 3.50 -8.87
C ALA A 25 -19.15 2.00 -8.84
N GLY A 26 -18.00 1.61 -9.37
CA GLY A 26 -17.46 0.26 -9.31
C GLY A 26 -17.22 -0.20 -7.88
N TRP A 27 -16.60 0.65 -7.05
CA TRP A 27 -16.42 0.36 -5.63
C TRP A 27 -17.74 0.21 -4.89
N ARG A 28 -18.73 1.09 -5.12
CA ARG A 28 -20.06 0.94 -4.51
C ARG A 28 -20.77 -0.36 -4.92
N ARG A 29 -20.61 -0.79 -6.18
CA ARG A 29 -21.15 -2.08 -6.64
C ARG A 29 -20.46 -3.26 -5.94
N LEU A 30 -19.13 -3.21 -5.78
CA LEU A 30 -18.40 -4.25 -5.06
C LEU A 30 -18.82 -4.33 -3.59
N SER A 31 -18.93 -3.20 -2.89
CA SER A 31 -19.30 -3.19 -1.48
C SER A 31 -20.75 -3.61 -1.22
N GLY A 32 -21.60 -3.60 -2.26
CA GLY A 32 -23.02 -3.96 -2.16
C GLY A 32 -23.33 -5.43 -2.40
N VAL A 33 -22.33 -6.26 -2.72
CA VAL A 33 -22.52 -7.72 -2.89
C VAL A 33 -22.78 -8.39 -1.54
N GLY A 34 -23.47 -9.54 -1.57
CA GLY A 34 -24.02 -10.15 -0.36
C GLY A 34 -23.11 -11.15 0.36
N ASP A 35 -22.16 -11.75 -0.35
CA ASP A 35 -21.28 -12.81 0.13
C ASP A 35 -19.87 -12.71 -0.50
N LEU A 36 -18.92 -13.48 0.04
CA LEU A 36 -17.54 -13.43 -0.44
C LEU A 36 -17.37 -13.93 -1.88
N LEU A 37 -18.13 -14.95 -2.31
CA LEU A 37 -18.02 -15.48 -3.67
C LEU A 37 -18.36 -14.41 -4.70
N GLN A 38 -19.49 -13.72 -4.51
CA GLN A 38 -19.96 -12.65 -5.38
C GLN A 38 -18.95 -11.50 -5.40
N LEU A 39 -18.37 -11.15 -4.25
CA LEU A 39 -17.28 -10.17 -4.18
C LEU A 39 -16.09 -10.59 -5.05
N LEU A 40 -15.61 -11.82 -4.91
CA LEU A 40 -14.47 -12.33 -5.67
C LEU A 40 -14.77 -12.39 -7.17
N GLN A 41 -15.98 -12.80 -7.56
CA GLN A 41 -16.41 -12.83 -8.96
C GLN A 41 -16.45 -11.42 -9.56
N ALA A 42 -17.06 -10.45 -8.87
CA ALA A 42 -17.13 -9.07 -9.32
C ALA A 42 -15.74 -8.42 -9.38
N ALA A 43 -14.87 -8.69 -8.40
CA ALA A 43 -13.50 -8.20 -8.40
C ALA A 43 -12.68 -8.78 -9.56
N ARG A 44 -12.85 -10.07 -9.89
CA ARG A 44 -12.20 -10.72 -11.06
C ARG A 44 -12.67 -10.21 -12.41
N ALA A 45 -13.87 -9.64 -12.49
CA ALA A 45 -14.40 -9.00 -13.68
C ALA A 45 -13.93 -7.54 -13.85
N SER A 46 -13.04 -7.06 -12.98
CA SER A 46 -12.57 -5.68 -12.91
C SER A 46 -11.05 -5.59 -12.90
N ALA A 47 -10.49 -4.37 -12.79
CA ALA A 47 -9.05 -4.21 -12.58
C ALA A 47 -8.52 -4.78 -11.26
N LEU A 48 -9.40 -5.16 -10.33
CA LEU A 48 -8.98 -5.85 -9.11
C LEU A 48 -8.56 -7.30 -9.36
N ARG A 49 -8.81 -7.86 -10.56
CA ARG A 49 -8.54 -9.26 -10.89
C ARG A 49 -7.16 -9.76 -10.46
N PRO A 50 -6.03 -9.08 -10.75
CA PRO A 50 -4.71 -9.60 -10.37
C PRO A 50 -4.56 -9.78 -8.85
N TRP A 51 -5.25 -8.94 -8.06
CA TRP A 51 -5.17 -8.92 -6.61
C TRP A 51 -5.99 -10.03 -5.94
N VAL A 52 -7.05 -10.51 -6.59
CA VAL A 52 -7.98 -11.52 -6.05
C VAL A 52 -7.94 -12.86 -6.79
N LEU A 53 -7.13 -12.97 -7.85
CA LEU A 53 -7.14 -14.12 -8.75
C LEU A 53 -7.06 -15.47 -8.02
N PRO A 54 -6.13 -15.69 -7.06
CA PRO A 54 -5.98 -17.00 -6.43
C PRO A 54 -7.01 -17.31 -5.34
N PHE A 55 -7.86 -16.35 -4.94
CA PHE A 55 -8.73 -16.52 -3.78
C PHE A 55 -9.97 -17.37 -4.10
N SER A 56 -10.27 -18.33 -3.25
CA SER A 56 -11.55 -19.03 -3.19
C SER A 56 -12.33 -18.64 -1.93
N GLU A 57 -13.56 -19.12 -1.80
CA GLU A 57 -14.32 -19.04 -0.55
C GLU A 57 -13.62 -19.75 0.61
N GLU A 58 -12.66 -20.63 0.37
CA GLU A 58 -11.93 -21.35 1.42
C GLU A 58 -10.62 -20.64 1.81
N THR A 59 -10.15 -19.68 1.01
CA THR A 59 -8.87 -19.00 1.27
C THR A 59 -8.93 -18.18 2.56
N ASP A 60 -8.17 -18.57 3.57
CA ASP A 60 -8.16 -17.88 4.85
C ASP A 60 -7.60 -16.44 4.76
N MET A 61 -7.90 -15.63 5.77
CA MET A 61 -7.50 -14.21 5.82
C MET A 61 -5.97 -14.02 5.85
N HIS A 62 -5.21 -14.95 6.43
CA HIS A 62 -3.76 -14.88 6.50
C HIS A 62 -3.14 -15.07 5.11
N THR A 63 -3.63 -16.07 4.36
CA THR A 63 -3.24 -16.29 2.96
C THR A 63 -3.62 -15.11 2.08
N MET A 64 -4.81 -14.52 2.26
CA MET A 64 -5.22 -13.32 1.52
C MET A 64 -4.30 -12.13 1.79
N GLU A 65 -3.99 -11.86 3.06
CA GLU A 65 -3.12 -10.75 3.47
C GLU A 65 -1.70 -10.91 2.90
N LEU A 66 -1.13 -12.12 3.01
CA LEU A 66 0.19 -12.45 2.46
C LEU A 66 0.23 -12.22 0.94
N TRP A 67 -0.78 -12.70 0.22
CA TRP A 67 -0.87 -12.53 -1.24
C TRP A 67 -0.92 -11.06 -1.64
N LEU A 68 -1.78 -10.26 -1.02
CA LEU A 68 -1.94 -8.84 -1.38
C LEU A 68 -0.65 -8.05 -1.16
N ARG A 69 0.09 -8.35 -0.08
CA ARG A 69 1.38 -7.74 0.21
C ARG A 69 2.44 -8.12 -0.81
N ARG A 70 2.58 -9.41 -1.12
CA ARG A 70 3.52 -9.90 -2.15
C ARG A 70 3.22 -9.27 -3.51
N GLN A 71 1.96 -9.30 -3.94
CA GLN A 71 1.54 -8.69 -5.21
C GLN A 71 1.81 -7.18 -5.24
N PHE A 72 1.65 -6.47 -4.12
CA PHE A 72 1.96 -5.04 -4.08
C PHE A 72 3.46 -4.80 -4.26
N ARG A 73 4.31 -5.60 -3.60
CA ARG A 73 5.76 -5.48 -3.72
C ARG A 73 6.23 -5.77 -5.15
N GLU A 74 5.71 -6.82 -5.77
CA GLU A 74 5.97 -7.15 -7.18
C GLU A 74 5.51 -6.04 -8.14
N TYR A 75 4.35 -5.44 -7.85
CA TYR A 75 3.84 -4.33 -8.64
C TYR A 75 4.72 -3.09 -8.54
N VAL A 76 5.19 -2.76 -7.33
CA VAL A 76 6.16 -1.68 -7.12
C VAL A 76 7.46 -1.94 -7.87
N ASP A 77 7.98 -3.17 -7.84
CA ASP A 77 9.19 -3.54 -8.58
C ASP A 77 8.99 -3.40 -10.10
N THR A 78 7.80 -3.74 -10.59
CA THR A 78 7.41 -3.52 -11.99
C THR A 78 7.43 -2.03 -12.35
N VAL A 79 6.84 -1.17 -11.51
CA VAL A 79 6.83 0.29 -11.71
C VAL A 79 8.24 0.87 -11.63
N ALA A 80 9.06 0.41 -10.69
CA ALA A 80 10.47 0.79 -10.60
C ALA A 80 11.24 0.41 -11.87
N GLY A 81 10.92 -0.73 -12.49
CA GLY A 81 11.49 -1.15 -13.77
C GLY A 81 11.24 -0.15 -14.91
N TRP A 82 10.09 0.54 -14.89
CA TRP A 82 9.73 1.55 -15.88
C TRP A 82 10.41 2.91 -15.65
N GLN A 83 10.82 3.19 -14.42
CA GLN A 83 11.46 4.46 -14.03
C GLN A 83 12.93 4.54 -14.50
N PRO A 84 13.47 5.76 -14.67
CA PRO A 84 14.91 5.96 -14.82
C PRO A 84 15.70 5.35 -13.66
N ALA A 85 16.93 4.88 -13.93
CA ALA A 85 17.75 4.15 -12.97
C ALA A 85 17.93 4.90 -11.64
N SER A 86 18.12 6.21 -11.69
CA SER A 86 18.29 7.08 -10.53
C SER A 86 17.07 7.17 -9.60
N TRP A 87 15.88 6.79 -10.09
CA TRP A 87 14.62 6.83 -9.32
C TRP A 87 14.19 5.45 -8.82
N ARG A 88 14.89 4.37 -9.19
CA ARG A 88 14.47 3.00 -8.91
C ARG A 88 14.46 2.70 -7.42
N ASP A 89 15.49 3.12 -6.68
CA ASP A 89 15.59 2.81 -5.26
C ASP A 89 14.53 3.56 -4.44
N ALA A 90 14.30 4.84 -4.75
CA ALA A 90 13.19 5.60 -4.17
C ALA A 90 11.81 4.97 -4.48
N THR A 91 11.64 4.40 -5.69
CA THR A 91 10.41 3.69 -6.06
C THR A 91 10.29 2.37 -5.30
N ARG A 92 11.35 1.56 -5.23
CA ARG A 92 11.38 0.27 -4.51
C ARG A 92 11.16 0.42 -3.01
N TRP A 93 11.54 1.55 -2.43
CA TRP A 93 11.26 1.84 -1.02
C TRP A 93 9.76 1.87 -0.71
N THR A 94 8.91 2.14 -1.71
CA THR A 94 7.44 2.10 -1.55
C THR A 94 6.90 0.70 -1.27
N ARG A 95 7.67 -0.37 -1.53
CA ARG A 95 7.32 -1.75 -1.14
C ARG A 95 6.99 -1.87 0.35
N ARG A 96 7.74 -1.13 1.19
CA ARG A 96 7.59 -1.15 2.66
C ARG A 96 6.36 -0.40 3.16
N LEU A 97 5.66 0.36 2.32
CA LEU A 97 4.54 1.20 2.75
C LEU A 97 3.40 0.36 3.36
N LEU A 98 3.04 -0.77 2.74
CA LEU A 98 2.00 -1.64 3.29
C LEU A 98 2.49 -2.43 4.51
N ASP A 99 3.80 -2.59 4.68
CA ASP A 99 4.44 -3.34 5.77
C ASP A 99 4.54 -2.54 7.08
N LEU A 100 4.38 -1.21 7.03
CA LEU A 100 4.50 -0.35 8.22
C LEU A 100 3.65 -0.81 9.43
N PRO A 101 2.38 -1.21 9.29
CA PRO A 101 1.61 -1.70 10.45
C PRO A 101 2.18 -2.98 11.05
N ALA A 102 2.67 -3.90 10.21
CA ALA A 102 3.24 -5.16 10.66
C ALA A 102 4.61 -4.96 11.33
N LEU A 103 5.43 -4.06 10.78
CA LEU A 103 6.70 -3.67 11.38
C LEU A 103 6.49 -2.95 12.72
N ARG A 104 5.47 -2.09 12.83
CA ARG A 104 5.11 -1.45 14.11
C ARG A 104 4.70 -2.49 15.15
N HIS A 105 3.84 -3.45 14.78
CA HIS A 105 3.42 -4.55 15.64
C HIS A 105 4.63 -5.31 16.20
N LEU A 106 5.56 -5.70 15.32
CA LEU A 106 6.79 -6.39 15.68
C LEU A 106 7.72 -5.55 16.58
N LEU A 107 7.86 -4.24 16.31
CA LEU A 107 8.67 -3.32 17.11
C LEU A 107 8.06 -3.02 18.49
N SER A 108 6.74 -3.11 18.62
CA SER A 108 6.06 -3.02 19.92
C SER A 108 6.29 -4.23 20.82
N GLY A 109 7.04 -5.24 20.37
CA GLY A 109 7.36 -6.44 21.15
C GLY A 109 6.30 -7.54 21.07
N GLU A 110 5.25 -7.33 20.28
CA GLU A 110 4.17 -8.30 20.10
C GLU A 110 4.64 -9.57 19.38
N LEU A 111 3.93 -10.67 19.56
CA LEU A 111 4.20 -11.92 18.85
C LEU A 111 3.81 -11.81 17.37
N ALA A 112 4.65 -12.38 16.49
CA ALA A 112 4.37 -12.40 15.07
C ALA A 112 3.09 -13.21 14.77
N TRP A 113 2.23 -12.65 13.91
CA TRP A 113 1.08 -13.39 13.38
C TRP A 113 1.52 -14.50 12.42
N PRO A 114 0.71 -15.56 12.20
CA PRO A 114 1.08 -16.69 11.33
C PRO A 114 1.59 -16.27 9.95
N TRP A 115 0.86 -15.39 9.27
CA TRP A 115 1.25 -14.91 7.94
C TRP A 115 2.59 -14.17 7.90
N MET A 116 3.02 -13.53 9.00
CA MET A 116 4.30 -12.81 9.05
C MET A 116 5.48 -13.78 8.97
N ARG A 117 5.32 -15.00 9.52
CA ARG A 117 6.35 -16.05 9.45
C ARG A 117 6.50 -16.63 8.05
N GLU A 118 5.42 -16.60 7.28
CA GLU A 118 5.39 -17.06 5.88
C GLU A 118 5.75 -15.95 4.89
N ASP A 119 5.89 -14.70 5.33
CA ASP A 119 6.30 -13.58 4.50
C ASP A 119 7.83 -13.46 4.45
N GLU A 120 8.44 -13.81 3.33
CA GLU A 120 9.88 -13.65 3.07
C GLU A 120 10.40 -12.24 3.39
N ALA A 121 9.56 -11.21 3.22
CA ALA A 121 9.95 -9.82 3.50
C ALA A 121 10.02 -9.49 5.00
N LEU A 122 9.46 -10.34 5.87
CA LEU A 122 9.35 -10.18 7.32
C LEU A 122 9.95 -11.34 8.12
N GLU A 123 10.25 -12.48 7.49
CA GLU A 123 10.74 -13.71 8.13
C GLU A 123 11.95 -13.45 9.04
N LEU A 124 12.87 -12.57 8.64
CA LEU A 124 14.04 -12.20 9.46
C LEU A 124 13.68 -11.50 10.78
N PHE A 125 12.44 -11.05 10.95
CA PHE A 125 11.98 -10.24 12.07
C PHE A 125 10.96 -10.95 12.97
N VAL A 126 10.65 -12.23 12.71
CA VAL A 126 9.61 -12.95 13.47
C VAL A 126 10.14 -13.71 14.70
N THR A 127 11.43 -13.57 15.02
CA THR A 127 12.03 -14.18 16.23
C THR A 127 11.30 -13.76 17.50
N GLU A 128 11.17 -14.68 18.46
CA GLU A 128 10.54 -14.43 19.76
C GLU A 128 11.38 -13.51 20.66
N ASP A 129 12.69 -13.46 20.45
CA ASP A 129 13.59 -12.54 21.14
C ASP A 129 13.44 -11.11 20.57
N GLY A 130 12.78 -10.23 21.33
CA GLY A 130 12.56 -8.85 20.95
C GLY A 130 13.84 -8.04 20.71
N GLN A 131 14.93 -8.31 21.44
CA GLN A 131 16.21 -7.61 21.22
C GLN A 131 16.88 -8.08 19.93
N ALA A 132 16.93 -9.39 19.71
CA ALA A 132 17.44 -9.95 18.46
C ALA A 132 16.61 -9.48 17.25
N ARG A 133 15.29 -9.36 17.41
CA ARG A 133 14.37 -8.82 16.40
C ARG A 133 14.72 -7.39 16.01
N VAL A 134 14.81 -6.49 16.99
CA VAL A 134 15.11 -5.08 16.73
C VAL A 134 16.50 -4.96 16.09
N GLN A 135 17.47 -5.75 16.54
CA GLN A 135 18.81 -5.76 15.94
C GLN A 135 18.77 -6.24 14.48
N ALA A 136 18.06 -7.33 14.17
CA ALA A 136 17.88 -7.78 12.79
C ALA A 136 17.22 -6.71 11.91
N MET A 137 16.26 -5.96 12.44
CA MET A 137 15.68 -4.82 11.72
C MET A 137 16.69 -3.68 11.49
N ARG A 138 17.55 -3.37 12.48
CA ARG A 138 18.63 -2.37 12.34
C ARG A 138 19.69 -2.77 11.31
N ASP A 139 19.93 -4.07 11.15
CA ASP A 139 20.93 -4.59 10.19
C ASP A 139 20.36 -4.76 8.77
N SER A 140 19.10 -4.38 8.56
CA SER A 140 18.38 -4.50 7.28
C SER A 140 18.04 -3.12 6.66
N ASP A 141 17.26 -3.14 5.57
CA ASP A 141 16.69 -1.92 4.98
C ASP A 141 15.69 -1.19 5.90
N CYS A 142 15.26 -1.83 7.00
CA CYS A 142 14.35 -1.25 7.99
C CYS A 142 15.02 -0.35 9.03
N ALA A 143 16.35 -0.18 9.02
CA ALA A 143 17.07 0.70 9.95
C ALA A 143 16.45 2.10 10.14
N PRO A 144 16.03 2.82 9.08
CA PRO A 144 15.39 4.14 9.24
C PRO A 144 14.05 4.10 9.98
N LEU A 145 13.34 2.96 9.92
CA LEU A 145 12.07 2.76 10.62
C LEU A 145 12.32 2.50 12.12
N VAL A 146 13.34 1.71 12.44
CA VAL A 146 13.77 1.49 13.83
C VAL A 146 14.21 2.81 14.47
N GLN A 147 15.03 3.61 13.77
CA GLN A 147 15.47 4.92 14.26
C GLN A 147 14.29 5.86 14.54
N ALA A 148 13.26 5.86 13.68
CA ALA A 148 12.06 6.65 13.89
C ALA A 148 11.28 6.17 15.12
N PHE A 149 11.12 4.85 15.28
CA PHE A 149 10.44 4.27 16.43
C PHE A 149 11.14 4.60 17.77
N GLU A 150 12.47 4.47 17.82
CA GLU A 150 13.28 4.81 18.99
C GLU A 150 13.26 6.31 19.34
N ALA A 151 13.05 7.16 18.34
CA ALA A 151 12.89 8.60 18.50
C ALA A 151 11.44 9.01 18.83
N ASP A 152 10.56 8.05 19.15
CA ASP A 152 9.13 8.26 19.43
C ASP A 152 8.38 8.93 18.26
N LEU A 153 8.84 8.68 17.02
CA LEU A 153 8.17 9.09 15.80
C LEU A 153 7.36 7.94 15.21
N SER A 154 6.33 8.28 14.44
CA SER A 154 5.60 7.25 13.69
C SER A 154 6.51 6.58 12.65
N LEU A 155 6.28 5.29 12.36
CA LEU A 155 7.00 4.61 11.29
C LEU A 155 6.77 5.25 9.91
N LEU A 156 5.64 5.95 9.73
CA LEU A 156 5.40 6.74 8.53
C LEU A 156 6.44 7.87 8.40
N GLU A 157 6.75 8.60 9.48
CA GLU A 157 7.76 9.66 9.44
C GLU A 157 9.14 9.10 9.09
N GLY A 158 9.52 7.96 9.67
CA GLY A 158 10.74 7.24 9.28
C GLY A 158 10.76 6.85 7.80
N TRP A 159 9.63 6.32 7.31
CA TRP A 159 9.46 5.94 5.91
C TRP A 159 9.56 7.16 4.97
N LEU A 160 8.85 8.25 5.27
CA LEU A 160 8.85 9.50 4.48
C LEU A 160 10.24 10.15 4.48
N GLY A 161 10.93 10.13 5.63
CA GLY A 161 12.28 10.65 5.79
C GLY A 161 13.29 9.88 4.92
N GLN A 162 13.25 8.55 4.97
CA GLN A 162 14.11 7.72 4.12
C GLN A 162 13.75 7.86 2.64
N TRP A 163 12.46 7.88 2.31
CA TRP A 163 12.01 8.05 0.94
C TRP A 163 12.55 9.34 0.31
N ARG A 164 12.51 10.44 1.05
CA ARG A 164 13.06 11.74 0.62
C ARG A 164 14.58 11.71 0.42
N LYS A 165 15.33 10.96 1.25
CA LYS A 165 16.79 10.80 1.08
C LYS A 165 17.16 10.06 -0.19
N LEU A 166 16.29 9.19 -0.69
CA LEU A 166 16.52 8.40 -1.91
C LEU A 166 16.24 9.18 -3.20
N TRP A 167 15.74 10.42 -3.14
CA TRP A 167 15.47 11.21 -4.33
C TRP A 167 16.76 11.68 -5.02
N PRO A 168 16.94 11.44 -6.34
CA PRO A 168 18.19 11.73 -7.03
C PRO A 168 18.47 13.23 -7.27
N THR A 169 17.44 14.09 -7.27
CA THR A 169 17.65 15.54 -7.52
C THR A 169 16.71 16.39 -6.70
N ARG A 170 17.26 17.37 -5.97
CA ARG A 170 16.50 18.28 -5.10
C ARG A 170 15.57 19.24 -5.86
N THR A 171 15.76 19.46 -7.16
CA THR A 171 14.94 20.40 -7.96
C THR A 171 13.58 19.84 -8.38
N LEU A 172 13.40 18.51 -8.39
CA LEU A 172 12.12 17.86 -8.70
C LEU A 172 11.26 17.58 -7.44
N SER A 173 11.58 18.26 -6.33
CA SER A 173 11.04 17.92 -5.01
C SER A 173 9.65 18.49 -4.72
N ALA A 174 9.21 19.59 -5.34
CA ALA A 174 8.00 20.28 -4.90
C ALA A 174 6.71 19.43 -5.02
N PRO A 175 6.47 18.68 -6.12
CA PRO A 175 5.32 17.77 -6.21
C PRO A 175 5.41 16.60 -5.22
N LEU A 176 6.60 16.03 -5.06
CA LEU A 176 6.83 14.91 -4.14
C LEU A 176 6.72 15.34 -2.67
N GLU A 177 7.16 16.55 -2.36
CA GLU A 177 7.00 17.17 -1.04
C GLU A 177 5.53 17.44 -0.75
N SER A 178 4.78 17.90 -1.77
CA SER A 178 3.33 18.06 -1.65
C SER A 178 2.62 16.73 -1.38
N LEU A 179 3.06 15.64 -2.06
CA LEU A 179 2.56 14.29 -1.78
C LEU A 179 2.94 13.83 -0.36
N ARG A 180 4.17 14.09 0.10
CA ARG A 180 4.62 13.77 1.46
C ARG A 180 3.74 14.43 2.51
N VAL A 181 3.46 15.72 2.35
CA VAL A 181 2.57 16.49 3.24
C VAL A 181 1.14 15.96 3.19
N LEU A 182 0.64 15.63 1.99
CA LEU A 182 -0.69 15.05 1.81
C LEU A 182 -0.86 13.72 2.56
N LEU A 183 0.08 12.78 2.39
CA LEU A 183 0.03 11.47 3.03
C LEU A 183 0.10 11.58 4.55
N ARG A 184 0.99 12.43 5.07
CA ARG A 184 1.13 12.68 6.51
C ARG A 184 -0.17 13.23 7.11
N ARG A 185 -0.70 14.30 6.54
CA ARG A 185 -1.96 14.92 7.00
C ARG A 185 -3.09 13.89 7.02
N HIS A 186 -3.23 13.10 5.96
CA HIS A 186 -4.31 12.14 5.86
C HIS A 186 -4.22 11.05 6.93
N LEU A 187 -3.02 10.55 7.22
CA LEU A 187 -2.84 9.56 8.27
C LEU A 187 -3.07 10.15 9.66
N GLU A 188 -2.62 11.38 9.94
CA GLU A 188 -2.92 12.08 11.19
C GLU A 188 -4.43 12.20 11.43
N VAL A 189 -5.19 12.64 10.41
CA VAL A 189 -6.65 12.76 10.49
C VAL A 189 -7.30 11.39 10.72
N LEU A 190 -6.96 10.38 9.93
CA LEU A 190 -7.53 9.04 10.08
C LEU A 190 -7.24 8.39 11.44
N THR A 191 -6.10 8.69 12.06
CA THR A 191 -5.78 8.19 13.40
C THR A 191 -6.53 8.92 14.51
N ALA A 192 -6.91 10.18 14.29
CA ALA A 192 -7.65 10.98 15.27
C ALA A 192 -9.17 10.79 15.16
N THR A 193 -9.67 10.45 13.98
CA THR A 193 -11.10 10.28 13.72
C THR A 193 -11.64 8.97 14.32
N THR A 194 -12.70 9.07 15.12
CA THR A 194 -13.46 7.92 15.63
C THR A 194 -14.76 7.67 14.86
N ASP A 195 -15.23 8.63 14.05
CA ASP A 195 -16.42 8.49 13.20
C ASP A 195 -16.08 7.78 11.87
N VAL A 196 -16.73 6.64 11.64
CA VAL A 196 -16.59 5.83 10.43
C VAL A 196 -16.91 6.64 9.15
N ARG A 197 -17.96 7.47 9.17
CA ARG A 197 -18.40 8.25 8.00
C ARG A 197 -17.44 9.38 7.68
N GLU A 198 -16.83 9.97 8.69
CA GLU A 198 -15.77 10.96 8.50
C GLU A 198 -14.52 10.30 7.92
N ALA A 199 -14.11 9.16 8.48
CA ALA A 199 -12.97 8.40 7.97
C ALA A 199 -13.17 7.95 6.50
N GLU A 200 -14.39 7.58 6.11
CA GLU A 200 -14.73 7.27 4.71
C GLU A 200 -14.61 8.49 3.79
N ARG A 201 -15.14 9.65 4.21
CA ARG A 201 -15.03 10.91 3.45
C ARG A 201 -13.59 11.32 3.25
N GLU A 202 -12.77 11.22 4.30
CA GLU A 202 -11.34 11.51 4.22
C GLU A 202 -10.63 10.58 3.23
N ARG A 203 -10.95 9.28 3.22
CA ARG A 203 -10.36 8.32 2.27
C ARG A 203 -10.72 8.66 0.83
N GLU A 204 -11.96 9.05 0.56
CA GLU A 204 -12.38 9.47 -0.78
C GLU A 204 -11.75 10.81 -1.19
N GLN A 205 -11.60 11.75 -0.25
CA GLN A 205 -10.89 13.01 -0.50
C GLN A 205 -9.42 12.77 -0.86
N LEU A 206 -8.72 11.87 -0.14
CA LEU A 206 -7.36 11.48 -0.48
C LEU A 206 -7.31 10.93 -1.91
N LYS A 207 -8.17 9.97 -2.27
CA LYS A 207 -8.21 9.40 -3.62
C LYS A 207 -8.40 10.48 -4.69
N HIS A 208 -9.32 11.42 -4.48
CA HIS A 208 -9.56 12.52 -5.40
C HIS A 208 -8.30 13.39 -5.59
N GLN A 209 -7.62 13.74 -4.50
CA GLN A 209 -6.39 14.53 -4.54
C GLN A 209 -5.24 13.77 -5.23
N LEU A 210 -5.12 12.47 -5.00
CA LEU A 210 -4.13 11.63 -5.66
C LEU A 210 -4.40 11.49 -7.16
N VAL A 211 -5.67 11.34 -7.59
CA VAL A 211 -6.03 11.33 -9.03
C VAL A 211 -5.69 12.67 -9.67
N ALA A 212 -6.01 13.78 -9.02
CA ALA A 212 -5.67 15.11 -9.52
C ALA A 212 -4.14 15.30 -9.65
N GLY A 213 -3.38 14.85 -8.65
CA GLY A 213 -1.91 14.85 -8.69
C GLY A 213 -1.35 14.00 -9.82
N PHE A 214 -1.85 12.78 -10.00
CA PHE A 214 -1.46 11.88 -11.09
C PHE A 214 -1.68 12.52 -12.47
N ARG A 215 -2.84 13.17 -12.68
CA ARG A 215 -3.16 13.83 -13.96
C ARG A 215 -2.34 15.09 -14.21
N ARG A 216 -1.93 15.80 -13.16
CA ARG A 216 -1.16 17.04 -13.26
C ARG A 216 0.32 16.79 -13.55
N HIS A 217 0.89 15.73 -12.98
CA HIS A 217 2.33 15.45 -13.02
C HIS A 217 2.68 14.45 -14.14
N VAL A 218 2.46 14.91 -15.37
CA VAL A 218 2.77 14.22 -16.64
C VAL A 218 4.27 14.39 -16.93
N HIS A 219 4.94 13.31 -17.37
CA HIS A 219 6.38 13.24 -17.62
C HIS A 219 7.28 13.58 -16.42
N ASP A 220 6.73 13.48 -15.21
CA ASP A 220 7.37 13.80 -13.94
C ASP A 220 7.47 12.52 -13.08
N PRO A 221 8.58 12.26 -12.37
CA PRO A 221 8.69 11.14 -11.42
C PRO A 221 7.53 11.11 -10.41
N ALA A 222 6.98 12.25 -10.02
CA ALA A 222 5.86 12.34 -9.08
C ALA A 222 4.63 11.56 -9.54
N GLY A 223 4.37 11.47 -10.85
CA GLY A 223 3.24 10.71 -11.39
C GLY A 223 3.28 9.23 -10.97
N ALA A 224 4.45 8.62 -10.89
CA ALA A 224 4.58 7.23 -10.42
C ALA A 224 4.19 7.07 -8.95
N TYR A 225 4.53 8.03 -8.09
CA TYR A 225 4.21 7.97 -6.67
C TYR A 225 2.75 8.29 -6.38
N PHE A 226 2.13 9.22 -7.09
CA PHE A 226 0.68 9.41 -7.04
C PHE A 226 -0.06 8.14 -7.44
N HIS A 227 0.41 7.47 -8.50
CA HIS A 227 -0.16 6.19 -8.94
C HIS A 227 0.02 5.07 -7.91
N LEU A 228 1.22 4.92 -7.34
CA LEU A 228 1.46 3.89 -6.32
C LEU A 228 0.67 4.14 -5.04
N ALA A 229 0.50 5.40 -4.63
CA ALA A 229 -0.36 5.76 -3.50
C ALA A 229 -1.83 5.43 -3.78
N LEU A 230 -2.30 5.64 -5.00
CA LEU A 230 -3.65 5.23 -5.44
C LEU A 230 -3.84 3.70 -5.37
N VAL A 231 -2.86 2.94 -5.86
CA VAL A 231 -2.89 1.47 -5.79
C VAL A 231 -2.86 0.99 -4.34
N ALA A 232 -2.04 1.59 -3.47
CA ALA A 232 -2.04 1.26 -2.04
C ALA A 232 -3.40 1.55 -1.38
N ALA A 233 -4.05 2.65 -1.74
CA ALA A 233 -5.39 2.98 -1.25
C ALA A 233 -6.46 1.99 -1.74
N ASP A 234 -6.37 1.54 -3.00
CA ASP A 234 -7.27 0.51 -3.56
C ASP A 234 -7.10 -0.83 -2.86
N ILE A 235 -5.86 -1.23 -2.56
CA ILE A 235 -5.56 -2.46 -1.81
C ILE A 235 -6.08 -2.34 -0.38
N ALA A 236 -5.91 -1.19 0.28
CA ALA A 236 -6.47 -0.97 1.61
C ALA A 236 -8.01 -1.07 1.63
N ALA A 237 -8.68 -0.53 0.60
CA ALA A 237 -10.12 -0.68 0.43
C ALA A 237 -10.51 -2.15 0.19
N LEU A 238 -9.83 -2.85 -0.71
CA LEU A 238 -10.08 -4.27 -0.99
C LEU A 238 -9.88 -5.15 0.26
N ARG A 239 -8.84 -4.90 1.06
CA ARG A 239 -8.63 -5.59 2.35
C ARG A 239 -9.83 -5.40 3.28
N GLY A 240 -10.34 -4.17 3.39
CA GLY A 240 -11.54 -3.87 4.17
C GLY A 240 -12.78 -4.63 3.67
N GLU A 241 -12.97 -4.71 2.35
CA GLU A 241 -14.05 -5.48 1.74
C GLU A 241 -13.95 -6.97 2.03
N LEU A 242 -12.76 -7.56 1.87
CA LEU A 242 -12.51 -8.99 2.12
C LEU A 242 -12.76 -9.35 3.59
N VAL A 243 -12.25 -8.55 4.52
CA VAL A 243 -12.47 -8.76 5.96
C VAL A 243 -13.95 -8.64 6.30
N ARG A 244 -14.64 -7.61 5.78
CA ARG A 244 -16.07 -7.42 6.03
C ARG A 244 -16.87 -8.64 5.58
N HIS A 245 -16.70 -9.07 4.34
CA HIS A 245 -17.46 -10.19 3.80
C HIS A 245 -17.12 -11.51 4.51
N ARG A 246 -15.86 -11.73 4.89
CA ARG A 246 -15.46 -12.89 5.70
C ARG A 246 -16.12 -12.93 7.08
N LEU A 247 -16.14 -11.80 7.78
CA LEU A 247 -16.72 -11.72 9.13
C LEU A 247 -18.25 -11.90 9.10
N PHE A 248 -18.94 -11.34 8.10
CA PHE A 248 -20.39 -11.39 8.01
C PHE A 248 -20.95 -12.61 7.24
N ASP A 249 -20.14 -13.32 6.45
CA ASP A 249 -20.53 -14.63 5.89
C ASP A 249 -20.71 -15.67 7.02
N VAL A 250 -19.79 -15.69 7.98
CA VAL A 250 -19.82 -16.61 9.13
C VAL A 250 -21.10 -16.41 9.96
N THR A 251 -21.49 -15.16 10.21
CA THR A 251 -22.71 -14.86 10.98
C THR A 251 -24.00 -15.32 10.28
N ARG A 252 -23.97 -15.50 8.95
CA ARG A 252 -25.12 -15.96 8.16
C ARG A 252 -25.24 -17.49 8.11
N GLN A 253 -24.13 -18.20 8.28
CA GLN A 253 -24.10 -19.66 8.31
C GLN A 253 -24.47 -20.23 9.69
N ASP A 254 -24.22 -19.50 10.77
CA ASP A 254 -24.59 -19.88 12.15
C ASP A 254 -26.08 -19.67 12.50
N VAL A 255 -26.91 -19.23 11.55
CA VAL A 255 -28.36 -18.99 11.72
C VAL A 255 -29.20 -19.99 10.91
N LYS A 256 -28.65 -21.16 10.56
CA LYS A 256 -29.38 -22.29 9.97
C LYS A 256 -29.26 -23.53 10.83
#